data_AF-A0AAE8SIM9-F1
#
_entry.id   AF-A0AAE8SIM9-F1
#
_cell.length_a   1.000
_cell.length_b   1.000
_cell.length_c   1.000
_cell.angle_alpha   90.00
_cell.angle_beta   90.00
_cell.angle_gamma   90.00
#
_symmetry.space_group_name_H-M   'P 1'
#
loop_
_entity.id
_entity.type
_entity.pdbx_description
1 polymer ?
#
loop_
_entity_poly.entity_id
_entity_poly.type
_entity_poly.pdbx_seq_one_letter_code
_entity_poly.pdbx_strand_id
1 'polypeptide(L)'
;MFVQQDKARMRTIKKYSSKITPSIKQPVRHSGGNEACFVFPVAGDIGAADADMNLSSAAYAWKNWVYYSNGNGALRHLEAPTVTVQMGMIADKHMPIDLTFAGRAYDDLGLFKWANVFENRTRLR
;
A
#
# COMPACT_ATOMS: atom_id res chain seq x y z
N MET A 1 12.92 14.58 -18.12
CA MET A 1 13.88 13.47 -17.93
C MET A 1 13.23 12.41 -17.02
N PHE A 2 12.15 11.76 -17.48
CA PHE A 2 11.26 10.93 -16.63
C PHE A 2 10.87 9.61 -17.32
N VAL A 3 11.81 8.89 -17.96
CA VAL A 3 11.45 7.65 -18.70
C VAL A 3 12.50 6.51 -18.58
N GLN A 4 13.43 6.53 -17.61
CA GLN A 4 14.50 5.51 -17.56
C GLN A 4 14.46 4.56 -16.33
N GLN A 5 13.39 4.54 -15.52
CA GLN A 5 13.39 3.82 -14.22
C GLN A 5 12.48 2.58 -14.14
N ASP A 6 12.09 1.99 -15.27
CA ASP A 6 10.88 1.14 -15.31
C ASP A 6 11.10 -0.39 -15.23
N LYS A 7 12.21 -0.95 -15.74
CA LYS A 7 12.27 -2.42 -15.93
C LYS A 7 12.64 -3.25 -14.70
N ALA A 8 13.52 -2.75 -13.82
CA ALA A 8 13.89 -3.48 -12.60
C ALA A 8 12.81 -3.34 -11.50
N ARG A 9 12.07 -2.23 -11.52
CA ARG A 9 11.10 -1.84 -10.50
C ARG A 9 9.77 -2.60 -10.61
N MET A 10 9.34 -2.89 -11.85
CA MET A 10 8.20 -3.78 -12.10
C MET A 10 8.41 -5.22 -11.60
N ARG A 11 9.67 -5.69 -11.48
CA ARG A 11 9.96 -7.05 -10.97
C ARG A 11 9.68 -7.14 -9.46
N THR A 12 9.98 -6.10 -8.70
CA THR A 12 9.71 -6.03 -7.26
C THR A 12 8.21 -5.95 -7.00
N ILE A 13 7.48 -5.10 -7.73
CA ILE A 13 6.01 -5.01 -7.63
C ILE A 13 5.35 -6.36 -7.99
N LYS A 14 5.82 -7.04 -9.04
CA LYS A 14 5.36 -8.40 -9.38
C LYS A 14 5.62 -9.42 -8.26
N LYS A 15 6.79 -9.33 -7.59
CA LYS A 15 7.18 -10.23 -6.49
C LYS A 15 6.29 -10.07 -5.25
N TYR A 16 5.85 -8.84 -4.94
CA TYR A 16 4.90 -8.60 -3.84
C TYR A 16 3.46 -8.89 -4.26
N SER A 17 3.06 -8.54 -5.48
CA SER A 17 1.76 -8.88 -6.06
C SER A 17 1.48 -10.38 -5.99
N SER A 18 2.42 -11.24 -6.42
CA SER A 18 2.24 -12.70 -6.38
C SER A 18 2.06 -13.29 -4.97
N LYS A 19 2.50 -12.59 -3.91
CA LYS A 19 2.37 -13.04 -2.52
C LYS A 19 1.12 -12.49 -1.82
N ILE A 20 0.57 -11.37 -2.29
CA ILE A 20 -0.68 -10.77 -1.78
C ILE A 20 -1.91 -11.42 -2.44
N THR A 21 -1.79 -11.94 -3.66
CA THR A 21 -2.90 -12.53 -4.43
C THR A 21 -3.27 -14.02 -4.20
N PRO A 22 -2.64 -14.87 -3.34
CA PRO A 22 -3.06 -16.27 -3.28
C PRO A 22 -4.50 -16.48 -2.76
N SER A 23 -5.02 -15.54 -1.95
CA SER A 23 -6.32 -15.67 -1.26
C SER A 23 -7.48 -14.94 -1.94
N ILE A 24 -7.22 -14.06 -2.92
CA ILE A 24 -8.27 -13.38 -3.69
C ILE A 24 -8.48 -14.11 -5.03
N LYS A 25 -8.76 -15.43 -4.98
CA LYS A 25 -9.07 -16.23 -6.18
C LYS A 25 -10.53 -16.14 -6.62
N GLN A 26 -11.37 -15.40 -5.90
CA GLN A 26 -12.70 -15.06 -6.35
C GLN A 26 -12.96 -13.58 -6.02
N PRO A 27 -13.36 -12.73 -6.99
CA PRO A 27 -13.99 -11.48 -6.62
C PRO A 27 -15.20 -11.84 -5.77
N VAL A 28 -15.26 -11.33 -4.54
CA VAL A 28 -16.47 -11.43 -3.73
C VAL A 28 -17.54 -10.72 -4.54
N ARG A 29 -18.45 -11.48 -5.16
CA ARG A 29 -19.61 -10.91 -5.85
C ARG A 29 -20.50 -10.30 -4.77
N HIS A 30 -20.26 -9.04 -4.44
CA HIS A 30 -21.25 -8.23 -3.78
C HIS A 30 -22.38 -8.00 -4.77
N SER A 31 -23.58 -8.43 -4.39
CA SER A 31 -24.81 -8.19 -5.13
C SER A 31 -25.06 -6.69 -5.26
N GLY A 32 -24.84 -6.12 -6.44
CA GLY A 32 -25.56 -4.91 -6.90
C GLY A 32 -24.91 -3.53 -6.72
N GLY A 33 -23.58 -3.38 -6.65
CA GLY A 33 -22.94 -2.05 -6.57
C GLY A 33 -21.68 -1.92 -7.44
N ASN A 34 -21.49 -0.76 -8.08
CA ASN A 34 -20.24 -0.36 -8.76
C ASN A 34 -19.14 0.01 -7.75
N GLU A 35 -18.96 -0.77 -6.69
CA GLU A 35 -18.03 -0.52 -5.59
C GLU A 35 -16.63 -1.06 -5.95
N ALA A 36 -15.81 -0.22 -6.58
CA ALA A 36 -14.42 -0.54 -6.93
C ALA A 36 -13.46 0.35 -6.15
N CYS A 37 -12.34 -0.22 -5.69
CA CYS A 37 -11.28 0.52 -5.01
C CYS A 37 -9.91 0.20 -5.63
N PHE A 38 -8.97 1.14 -5.49
CA PHE A 38 -7.56 0.93 -5.79
C PHE A 38 -6.84 0.49 -4.53
N VAL A 39 -5.96 -0.52 -4.64
CA VAL A 39 -5.28 -1.11 -3.49
C VAL A 39 -3.79 -1.17 -3.73
N PHE A 40 -3.00 -0.67 -2.79
CA PHE A 40 -1.54 -0.61 -2.89
C PHE A 40 -0.89 -0.64 -1.50
N PRO A 41 0.35 -1.13 -1.36
CA PRO A 41 1.09 -1.05 -0.10
C PRO A 41 1.22 0.40 0.35
N VAL A 42 1.19 0.65 1.67
CA VAL A 42 1.28 2.02 2.21
C VAL A 42 2.63 2.67 1.91
N ALA A 43 3.70 1.89 1.84
CA ALA A 43 5.05 2.35 1.54
C ALA A 43 5.82 1.27 0.75
N GLY A 44 6.93 1.66 0.14
CA GLY A 44 7.86 0.74 -0.53
C GLY A 44 8.88 0.11 0.42
N ASP A 45 9.25 0.81 1.49
CA ASP A 45 10.17 0.33 2.52
C ASP A 45 10.14 1.23 3.77
N ILE A 46 10.89 0.85 4.81
CA ILE A 46 11.03 1.57 6.08
C ILE A 46 12.46 2.11 6.21
N GLY A 47 12.57 3.40 6.52
CA GLY A 47 13.84 4.08 6.79
C GLY A 47 14.53 3.56 8.04
N ALA A 48 15.86 3.61 8.05
CA ALA A 48 16.63 3.23 9.22
C ALA A 48 16.47 4.25 10.35
N ALA A 49 16.58 3.79 11.60
CA ALA A 49 16.39 4.63 12.78
C ALA A 49 17.47 5.72 12.94
N ASP A 50 18.65 5.54 12.33
CA ASP A 50 19.79 6.47 12.40
C ASP A 50 19.81 7.47 11.22
N ALA A 51 18.72 7.60 10.47
CA ALA A 51 18.66 8.45 9.28
C ALA A 51 18.80 9.96 9.56
N ASP A 52 18.71 10.39 10.81
CA ASP A 52 18.97 11.76 11.27
C ASP A 52 20.46 12.04 11.48
N MET A 53 21.26 11.02 11.79
CA MET A 53 22.69 11.15 12.11
C MET A 53 23.61 10.58 11.02
N ASN A 54 23.11 9.67 10.18
CA ASN A 54 23.87 8.98 9.15
C ASN A 54 23.41 9.37 7.74
N LEU A 55 24.30 10.01 6.99
CA LEU A 55 24.01 10.49 5.62
C LEU A 55 23.60 9.38 4.66
N SER A 56 24.13 8.16 4.82
CA SER A 56 23.77 7.03 3.95
C SER A 56 22.36 6.51 4.25
N SER A 57 22.02 6.41 5.53
CA SER A 57 20.67 6.07 6.00
C SER A 57 19.66 7.14 5.61
N ALA A 58 20.03 8.42 5.74
CA ALA A 58 19.24 9.55 5.24
C ALA A 58 18.99 9.40 3.74
N ALA A 59 20.04 9.25 2.93
CA ALA A 59 19.91 9.11 1.49
C ALA A 59 19.00 7.94 1.07
N TYR A 60 18.90 6.89 1.88
CA TYR A 60 17.92 5.82 1.70
C TYR A 60 16.50 6.23 2.09
N ALA A 61 16.33 6.77 3.30
CA ALA A 61 15.03 7.18 3.85
C ALA A 61 14.34 8.25 2.98
N TRP A 62 15.11 9.14 2.34
CA TRP A 62 14.62 10.20 1.47
C TRP A 62 14.23 9.73 0.05
N LYS A 63 14.38 8.44 -0.27
CA LYS A 63 13.94 7.91 -1.57
C LYS A 63 12.41 7.93 -1.69
N ASN A 64 11.95 8.13 -2.91
CA ASN A 64 10.51 8.04 -3.22
C ASN A 64 9.96 6.68 -2.74
N TRP A 65 8.75 6.72 -2.19
CA TRP A 65 8.04 5.60 -1.56
C TRP A 65 8.60 5.11 -0.22
N VAL A 66 9.69 5.69 0.31
CA VAL A 66 10.18 5.45 1.67
C VAL A 66 9.93 6.68 2.54
N TYR A 67 10.25 7.86 2.01
CA TYR A 67 10.07 9.13 2.72
C TYR A 67 8.60 9.46 3.00
N TYR A 68 7.72 9.10 2.06
CA TYR A 68 6.29 9.30 2.16
C TYR A 68 5.54 8.03 1.78
N SER A 69 4.34 7.90 2.34
CA SER A 69 3.38 6.87 1.94
C SER A 69 3.00 7.00 0.46
N ASN A 70 2.74 5.87 -0.18
CA ASN A 70 2.33 5.80 -1.57
C ASN A 70 1.05 6.63 -1.81
N GLY A 71 1.05 7.42 -2.89
CA GLY A 71 -0.04 8.34 -3.24
C GLY A 71 0.00 9.72 -2.54
N ASN A 72 0.74 9.83 -1.43
CA ASN A 72 1.00 11.03 -0.62
C ASN A 72 0.15 12.29 -0.95
N GLY A 73 0.76 13.28 -1.60
CA GLY A 73 0.13 14.57 -1.87
C GLY A 73 -0.97 14.49 -2.92
N ALA A 74 -0.89 13.56 -3.88
CA ALA A 74 -1.90 13.42 -4.91
C ALA A 74 -3.27 13.02 -4.33
N LEU A 75 -3.29 12.06 -3.41
CA LEU A 75 -4.54 11.62 -2.76
C LEU A 75 -5.15 12.72 -1.90
N ARG A 76 -4.30 13.50 -1.21
CA ARG A 76 -4.75 14.60 -0.34
C ARG A 76 -5.26 15.80 -1.13
N HIS A 77 -4.59 16.15 -2.22
CA HIS A 77 -5.02 17.27 -3.07
C HIS A 77 -6.31 16.98 -3.84
N LEU A 78 -6.56 15.71 -4.15
CA LEU A 78 -7.76 15.27 -4.88
C LEU A 78 -8.88 14.79 -3.95
N GLU A 79 -8.67 14.87 -2.62
CA GLU A 79 -9.63 14.43 -1.60
C GLU A 79 -10.14 12.99 -1.80
N ALA A 80 -9.28 12.12 -2.34
CA ALA A 80 -9.63 10.73 -2.53
C ALA A 80 -9.69 10.02 -1.17
N PRO A 81 -10.83 9.41 -0.78
CA PRO A 81 -10.94 8.74 0.50
C PRO A 81 -10.05 7.50 0.53
N THR A 82 -9.41 7.28 1.68
CA THR A 82 -8.53 6.12 1.88
C THR A 82 -8.78 5.49 3.24
N VAL A 83 -8.63 4.16 3.31
CA VAL A 83 -8.55 3.39 4.56
C VAL A 83 -7.32 2.50 4.48
N THR A 84 -6.63 2.32 5.60
CA THR A 84 -5.39 1.55 5.65
C THR A 84 -5.50 0.49 6.75
N VAL A 85 -5.10 -0.74 6.44
CA VAL A 85 -5.17 -1.91 7.34
C VAL A 85 -3.88 -2.72 7.28
N GLN A 86 -3.63 -3.55 8.30
CA GLN A 86 -2.39 -4.30 8.44
C GLN A 86 -2.18 -5.28 7.27
N MET A 87 -1.07 -5.14 6.51
CA MET A 87 -0.70 -6.06 5.43
C MET A 87 0.22 -7.19 5.92
N GLY A 88 0.89 -6.99 7.05
CA GLY A 88 1.76 -7.97 7.68
C GLY A 88 3.10 -7.36 8.08
N MET A 89 4.15 -8.20 8.08
CA MET A 89 5.49 -7.82 8.52
C MET A 89 6.48 -7.88 7.34
N ILE A 90 7.40 -6.93 7.29
CA ILE A 90 8.60 -6.99 6.45
C ILE A 90 9.53 -8.02 7.09
N ALA A 91 9.66 -9.19 6.47
CA ALA A 91 10.28 -10.38 7.07
C ALA A 91 11.73 -10.17 7.51
N ASP A 92 12.52 -9.39 6.77
CA ASP A 92 13.93 -9.11 7.06
C ASP A 92 14.13 -8.02 8.13
N LYS A 93 13.16 -7.11 8.28
CA LYS A 93 13.26 -5.97 9.21
C LYS A 93 12.46 -6.16 10.49
N HIS A 94 11.58 -7.16 10.54
CA HIS A 94 10.64 -7.37 11.62
C HIS A 94 9.82 -6.12 11.95
N MET A 95 9.43 -5.38 10.91
CA MET A 95 8.64 -4.16 11.04
C MET A 95 7.29 -4.32 10.32
N PRO A 96 6.18 -3.81 10.91
CA PRO A 96 4.87 -3.86 10.28
C PRO A 96 4.82 -2.98 9.03
N ILE A 97 4.01 -3.40 8.06
CA ILE A 97 3.66 -2.61 6.88
C ILE A 97 2.18 -2.80 6.55
N ASP A 98 1.56 -1.75 6.02
CA ASP A 98 0.12 -1.70 5.80
C ASP A 98 -0.27 -1.70 4.32
N LEU A 99 -1.56 -1.91 4.08
CA LEU A 99 -2.23 -1.90 2.79
C LEU A 99 -3.26 -0.78 2.76
N THR A 100 -3.13 0.13 1.80
CA THR A 100 -4.07 1.23 1.60
C THR A 100 -5.07 0.89 0.51
N PHE A 101 -6.35 1.11 0.81
CA PHE A 101 -7.46 1.09 -0.12
C PHE A 101 -7.88 2.54 -0.39
N ALA A 102 -8.01 2.93 -1.65
CA ALA A 102 -8.47 4.24 -2.08
C ALA A 102 -9.78 4.10 -2.90
N GLY A 103 -10.77 4.91 -2.57
CA GLY A 103 -12.12 4.84 -3.14
C GLY A 103 -12.51 6.05 -3.96
N ARG A 104 -13.76 6.04 -4.44
CA ARG A 104 -14.41 7.21 -5.03
C ARG A 104 -14.80 8.20 -3.92
N ALA A 105 -14.84 9.50 -4.25
CA ALA A 105 -15.31 10.52 -3.32
C ALA A 105 -16.68 10.16 -2.74
N TYR A 106 -16.81 10.31 -1.42
CA TYR A 106 -18.02 10.05 -0.62
C TYR A 106 -18.50 8.58 -0.58
N ASP A 107 -17.70 7.62 -1.06
CA ASP A 107 -18.00 6.18 -1.01
C ASP A 107 -17.24 5.45 0.12
N ASP A 108 -17.07 6.12 1.25
CA ASP A 108 -16.31 5.63 2.42
C ASP A 108 -16.91 4.33 2.98
N LEU A 109 -18.23 4.16 2.90
CA LEU A 109 -18.90 2.93 3.36
C LEU A 109 -18.48 1.73 2.52
N GLY A 110 -18.42 1.86 1.20
CA GLY A 110 -17.90 0.80 0.32
C GLY A 110 -16.45 0.49 0.63
N LEU A 111 -15.66 1.51 0.93
CA LEU A 111 -14.25 1.38 1.28
C LEU A 111 -14.04 0.63 2.61
N PHE A 112 -14.85 0.91 3.64
CA PHE A 112 -14.82 0.20 4.91
C PHE A 112 -15.24 -1.26 4.79
N LYS A 113 -16.21 -1.59 3.92
CA LYS A 113 -16.57 -3.00 3.65
C LYS A 113 -15.37 -3.78 3.11
N TRP A 114 -14.63 -3.22 2.16
CA TRP A 114 -13.45 -3.87 1.59
C TRP A 114 -12.36 -4.10 2.64
N ALA A 115 -12.05 -3.06 3.43
CA ALA A 115 -11.08 -3.16 4.53
C ALA A 115 -11.49 -4.22 5.56
N ASN A 116 -12.75 -4.20 5.99
CA ASN A 116 -13.28 -5.15 6.96
C ASN A 116 -13.21 -6.60 6.48
N VAL A 117 -13.56 -6.86 5.21
CA VAL A 117 -13.45 -8.19 4.61
C VAL A 117 -12.00 -8.64 4.57
N PHE A 118 -11.06 -7.75 4.24
CA PHE A 118 -9.64 -8.07 4.23
C PHE A 118 -9.12 -8.44 5.61
N GLU A 119 -9.38 -7.61 6.63
CA GLU A 119 -8.94 -7.88 8.01
C GLU A 119 -9.54 -9.18 8.55
N ASN A 120 -10.85 -9.40 8.38
CA ASN A 120 -11.51 -10.59 8.89
C ASN A 120 -11.02 -11.89 8.25
N ARG A 121 -10.62 -11.83 6.97
CA ARG A 121 -10.08 -12.99 6.24
C ARG A 121 -8.63 -13.27 6.57
N THR A 122 -7.83 -12.22 6.78
CA THR A 122 -6.38 -12.37 6.90
C THR A 122 -5.91 -12.47 8.34
N ARG A 123 -6.60 -11.81 9.29
CA ARG A 123 -6.27 -11.82 10.73
C ARG A 123 -4.78 -11.60 10.99
N LEU A 124 -4.22 -10.61 10.31
CA LEU A 124 -2.79 -10.26 10.38
C LEU A 124 -2.46 -9.39 11.60
N ARG A 125 -3.44 -9.16 12.47
CA ARG A 125 -3.35 -8.49 13.76
C ARG A 125 -4.00 -9.37 14.82
#